data_AF-A0A7X3DL63-F1
#
_entry.id   AF-A0A7X3DL63-F1
#
_cell.length_a   1.000
_cell.length_b   1.000
_cell.length_c   1.000
_cell.angle_alpha   90.00
_cell.angle_beta   90.00
_cell.angle_gamma   90.00
#
_symmetry.space_group_name_H-M   'P 1'
#
loop_
_entity.id
_entity.type
_entity.pdbx_description
1 polymer ?
#
loop_
_entity_poly.entity_id
_entity_poly.type
_entity_poly.pdbx_seq_one_letter_code
_entity_poly.pdbx_strand_id
1 'polypeptide(L)'
;MWMSNTTATVMMLPVALAISSTLGDNAAGLKKAMVLAIPYAATIGGMATVIGTTTNPTGIGLIRETIGIDIDFLDWMKIGLPFTVILIPFFWLYMVKFFKVDKMPPTDISIARRQYEELGPMNKGEKWVAAIFVLCVILWVTRSLVWGDWFPYATDETIAMFGAILVMIAPMDYKKGEYVCDWKTGFNDIPGTPLFCWAAPWSWATPSGMPVARSGSPICSPAWRA
;
A
#
# COMPACT_ATOMS: atom_id res chain seq x y z
N MET A 1 -3.55 -3.03 0.57
CA MET A 1 -4.61 -2.01 0.70
C MET A 1 -4.00 -0.64 0.93
N TRP A 2 -3.22 -0.41 1.98
CA TRP A 2 -2.76 0.95 2.35
C TRP A 2 -1.25 1.19 2.20
N MET A 3 -0.52 0.16 1.81
CA MET A 3 0.91 0.22 1.52
C MET A 3 1.17 -0.32 0.11
N SER A 4 2.31 0.07 -0.47
CA SER A 4 2.73 -0.43 -1.77
C SER A 4 2.95 -1.95 -1.76
N ASN A 5 2.67 -2.59 -2.90
CA ASN A 5 2.82 -4.05 -3.04
C ASN A 5 4.25 -4.51 -2.74
N THR A 6 5.24 -3.74 -3.19
CA THR A 6 6.67 -4.03 -2.96
C THR A 6 7.02 -3.94 -1.48
N THR A 7 6.62 -2.86 -0.81
CA THR A 7 6.89 -2.66 0.62
C THR A 7 6.24 -3.78 1.46
N ALA A 8 4.97 -4.07 1.20
CA ALA A 8 4.25 -5.13 1.90
C ALA A 8 4.92 -6.50 1.72
N THR A 9 5.39 -6.79 0.50
CA THR A 9 6.10 -8.05 0.21
C THR A 9 7.42 -8.13 0.96
N VAL A 10 8.24 -7.08 0.92
CA VAL A 10 9.56 -7.04 1.56
C VAL A 10 9.45 -7.15 3.09
N MET A 11 8.43 -6.54 3.71
CA MET A 11 8.20 -6.64 5.15
C MET A 11 7.73 -8.02 5.60
N MET A 12 6.92 -8.70 4.79
CA MET A 12 6.33 -10.01 5.15
C MET A 12 7.21 -11.20 4.75
N LEU A 13 8.08 -11.05 3.76
CA LEU A 13 8.92 -12.14 3.26
C LEU A 13 9.85 -12.73 4.34
N PRO A 14 10.56 -11.94 5.19
CA PRO A 14 11.37 -12.48 6.27
C PRO A 14 10.55 -13.31 7.27
N VAL A 15 9.32 -12.88 7.57
CA VAL A 15 8.42 -13.59 8.48
C VAL A 15 8.03 -14.95 7.90
N ALA A 16 7.67 -15.01 6.61
CA ALA A 16 7.38 -16.29 5.96
C ALA A 16 8.60 -17.22 5.88
N LEU A 17 9.80 -16.67 5.68
CA LEU A 17 11.03 -17.46 5.70
C LEU A 17 11.35 -18.00 7.10
N ALA A 18 11.15 -17.19 8.14
CA ALA A 18 11.32 -17.61 9.54
C ALA A 18 10.33 -18.71 9.93
N ILE A 19 9.08 -18.64 9.47
CA ILE A 19 8.10 -19.72 9.68
C ILE A 19 8.49 -20.95 8.86
N SER A 20 8.94 -20.75 7.61
CA SER A 20 9.36 -21.83 6.71
C SER A 20 10.57 -22.63 7.21
N SER A 21 11.45 -22.02 8.02
CA SER A 21 12.60 -22.72 8.62
C SER A 21 12.19 -23.61 9.81
N THR A 22 11.08 -23.30 10.49
CA THR A 22 10.54 -24.14 11.57
C THR A 22 9.77 -25.36 11.05
N LEU A 23 9.32 -25.31 9.79
CA LEU A 23 8.62 -26.41 9.14
C LEU A 23 9.62 -27.50 8.73
N GLY A 24 9.31 -28.77 9.02
CA GLY A 24 10.12 -29.92 8.57
C GLY A 24 10.17 -30.05 7.04
N ASP A 25 11.11 -30.85 6.53
CA ASP A 25 11.36 -31.00 5.08
C ASP A 25 10.17 -31.58 4.30
N ASN A 26 9.28 -32.29 4.99
CA ASN A 26 8.05 -32.85 4.42
C ASN A 26 7.01 -31.77 4.02
N ALA A 27 7.19 -30.51 4.44
CA ALA A 27 6.27 -29.41 4.16
C ALA A 27 6.69 -28.54 2.95
N ALA A 28 7.38 -29.12 1.96
CA ALA A 28 7.92 -28.39 0.81
C ALA A 28 6.84 -27.62 0.01
N GLY A 29 5.63 -28.17 -0.11
CA GLY A 29 4.48 -27.50 -0.75
C GLY A 29 4.07 -26.24 0.01
N LEU A 30 3.97 -26.32 1.35
CA LEU A 30 3.62 -25.19 2.21
C LEU A 30 4.67 -24.07 2.15
N LYS A 31 5.97 -24.41 2.25
CA LYS A 31 7.07 -23.43 2.18
C LYS A 31 7.03 -22.63 0.86
N LYS A 32 6.84 -23.32 -0.28
CA LYS A 32 6.71 -22.68 -1.61
C LYS A 32 5.46 -21.82 -1.70
N ALA A 33 4.32 -22.35 -1.26
CA ALA A 33 3.05 -21.63 -1.28
C ALA A 33 3.11 -20.36 -0.43
N MET A 34 3.72 -20.39 0.76
CA MET A 34 3.84 -19.22 1.64
C MET A 34 4.65 -18.09 1.00
N VAL A 35 5.83 -18.40 0.46
CA VAL A 35 6.71 -17.40 -0.15
C VAL A 35 6.05 -16.78 -1.40
N LEU A 36 5.39 -17.58 -2.23
CA LEU A 36 4.70 -17.09 -3.43
C LEU A 36 3.38 -16.39 -3.11
N ALA A 37 2.64 -16.82 -2.09
CA ALA A 37 1.37 -16.22 -1.75
C ALA A 37 1.50 -14.75 -1.32
N ILE A 38 2.62 -14.34 -0.71
CA ILE A 38 2.84 -12.96 -0.25
C ILE A 38 2.74 -11.93 -1.38
N PRO A 39 3.55 -11.98 -2.46
CA PRO A 39 3.49 -10.97 -3.52
C PRO A 39 2.15 -10.97 -4.27
N TYR A 40 1.51 -12.13 -4.43
CA TYR A 40 0.18 -12.22 -5.01
C TYR A 40 -0.89 -11.61 -4.11
N ALA A 41 -0.85 -11.91 -2.80
CA ALA A 41 -1.77 -11.32 -1.83
C ALA A 41 -1.56 -9.80 -1.71
N ALA A 42 -0.32 -9.33 -1.77
CA ALA A 42 0.00 -7.90 -1.80
C ALA A 42 -0.64 -7.23 -3.04
N THR A 43 -0.50 -7.85 -4.21
CA THR A 43 -1.12 -7.36 -5.47
C THR A 43 -2.64 -7.35 -5.40
N ILE A 44 -3.26 -8.44 -4.94
CA ILE A 44 -4.72 -8.55 -4.78
C ILE A 44 -5.25 -7.53 -3.76
N GLY A 45 -4.51 -7.34 -2.68
CA GLY A 45 -4.81 -6.34 -1.66
C GLY A 45 -4.59 -4.90 -2.13
N GLY A 46 -3.74 -4.67 -3.13
CA GLY A 46 -3.51 -3.36 -3.75
C GLY A 46 -4.70 -2.88 -4.60
N MET A 47 -5.53 -3.79 -5.10
CA MET A 47 -6.71 -3.44 -5.91
C MET A 47 -7.88 -2.87 -5.08
N ALA A 48 -7.91 -3.13 -3.77
CA ALA A 48 -9.07 -2.82 -2.94
C ALA A 48 -9.38 -1.32 -2.79
N THR A 49 -8.35 -0.48 -2.80
CA THR A 49 -8.45 0.96 -2.52
C THR A 49 -7.64 1.75 -3.53
N VAL A 50 -7.97 3.03 -3.70
CA VAL A 50 -7.27 3.95 -4.62
C VAL A 50 -5.79 4.08 -4.27
N ILE A 51 -5.42 3.93 -2.99
CA ILE A 51 -4.06 4.12 -2.47
C ILE A 51 -3.17 2.88 -2.68
N GLY A 52 -3.78 1.70 -2.86
CA GLY A 52 -3.04 0.43 -2.80
C GLY A 52 -2.01 0.24 -3.92
N THR A 53 -2.26 0.79 -5.11
CA THR A 53 -1.32 0.78 -6.23
C THR A 53 -1.39 2.10 -7.00
N THR A 54 -0.25 2.55 -7.50
CA THR A 54 -0.12 3.82 -8.25
C THR A 54 -0.94 3.84 -9.56
N THR A 55 -1.34 2.67 -10.04
CA THR A 55 -2.19 2.53 -11.23
C THR A 55 -3.64 2.93 -10.99
N ASN A 56 -4.16 2.84 -9.76
CA ASN A 56 -5.58 3.12 -9.48
C ASN A 56 -5.91 4.62 -9.64
N PRO A 57 -5.19 5.58 -9.01
CA PRO A 57 -5.46 7.00 -9.19
C PRO A 57 -5.24 7.44 -10.65
N THR A 58 -4.26 6.85 -11.33
CA THR A 58 -4.00 7.12 -12.76
C THR A 58 -5.19 6.68 -13.62
N GLY A 59 -5.76 5.51 -13.35
CA GLY A 59 -6.96 5.02 -14.03
C GLY A 59 -8.18 5.91 -13.79
N ILE A 60 -8.37 6.38 -12.55
CA ILE A 60 -9.43 7.33 -12.20
C ILE A 60 -9.27 8.64 -12.99
N GLY A 61 -8.05 9.21 -13.03
CA GLY A 61 -7.76 10.41 -13.79
C GLY A 61 -8.05 10.25 -15.29
N LEU A 62 -7.67 9.11 -15.87
CA LEU A 62 -7.96 8.82 -17.28
C LEU A 62 -9.46 8.67 -17.56
N ILE A 63 -10.21 7.99 -16.67
CA ILE A 63 -11.67 7.85 -16.78
C ILE A 63 -12.34 9.23 -16.74
N ARG A 64 -11.86 10.10 -15.85
CA ARG A 64 -12.34 11.48 -15.75
C ARG A 64 -12.07 12.27 -17.03
N GLU A 65 -10.88 12.14 -17.62
CA GLU A 65 -10.52 12.85 -18.86
C GLU A 65 -11.28 12.34 -20.09
N THR A 66 -11.47 11.02 -20.20
CA THR A 66 -12.04 10.38 -21.40
C THR A 66 -13.56 10.25 -21.38
N ILE A 67 -14.15 9.97 -20.21
CA ILE A 67 -15.58 9.68 -20.03
C ILE A 67 -16.28 10.79 -19.24
N GLY A 68 -15.53 11.66 -18.55
CA GLY A 68 -16.11 12.77 -17.76
C GLY A 68 -16.71 12.34 -16.42
N ILE A 69 -16.45 11.11 -15.96
CA ILE A 69 -16.94 10.58 -14.69
C ILE A 69 -15.85 10.77 -13.64
N ASP A 70 -16.18 11.45 -12.54
CA ASP A 70 -15.32 11.52 -11.36
C ASP A 70 -15.61 10.32 -10.45
N ILE A 71 -14.55 9.61 -10.03
CA ILE A 71 -14.67 8.44 -9.14
C ILE A 71 -14.00 8.81 -7.83
N ASP A 72 -14.81 8.98 -6.79
CA ASP A 72 -14.30 9.25 -5.45
C ASP A 72 -13.72 7.98 -4.79
N PHE A 73 -12.91 8.18 -3.74
CA PHE A 73 -12.34 7.10 -2.93
C PHE A 73 -13.35 6.00 -2.56
N LEU A 74 -14.54 6.39 -2.10
CA LEU A 74 -15.57 5.46 -1.65
C LEU A 74 -16.17 4.65 -2.82
N ASP A 75 -16.34 5.26 -3.99
CA ASP A 75 -16.89 4.59 -5.15
C ASP A 75 -15.94 3.53 -5.70
N TRP A 76 -14.63 3.84 -5.70
CA TRP A 76 -13.63 2.81 -5.98
C TRP A 76 -13.68 1.69 -4.95
N MET A 77 -13.74 2.02 -3.67
CA MET A 77 -13.73 1.03 -2.59
C MET A 77 -14.97 0.11 -2.64
N LYS A 78 -16.15 0.62 -3.02
CA LYS A 78 -17.38 -0.19 -3.21
C LYS A 78 -17.20 -1.29 -4.26
N ILE A 79 -16.30 -1.10 -5.23
CA ILE A 79 -16.02 -2.08 -6.29
C ILE A 79 -14.79 -2.93 -5.93
N GLY A 80 -13.68 -2.27 -5.58
CA GLY A 80 -12.40 -2.90 -5.31
C GLY A 80 -12.43 -3.77 -4.07
N LEU A 81 -13.04 -3.33 -2.98
CA LEU A 81 -13.02 -4.07 -1.71
C LEU A 81 -13.80 -5.39 -1.81
N PRO A 82 -15.06 -5.45 -2.30
CA PRO A 82 -15.74 -6.73 -2.48
C PRO A 82 -14.99 -7.68 -3.42
N PHE A 83 -14.42 -7.15 -4.51
CA PHE A 83 -13.63 -7.94 -5.46
C PHE A 83 -12.41 -8.58 -4.78
N THR A 84 -11.63 -7.80 -4.02
CA THR A 84 -10.48 -8.31 -3.25
C THR A 84 -10.90 -9.34 -2.19
N VAL A 85 -11.99 -9.09 -1.46
CA VAL A 85 -12.51 -9.99 -0.41
C VAL A 85 -12.91 -11.34 -1.00
N ILE A 86 -13.46 -11.37 -2.21
CA ILE A 86 -13.79 -12.61 -2.91
C ILE A 86 -12.53 -13.28 -3.46
N LEU A 87 -11.61 -12.52 -4.06
CA LEU A 87 -10.44 -13.05 -4.74
C LEU A 87 -9.41 -13.66 -3.78
N ILE A 88 -9.28 -13.15 -2.54
CA ILE A 88 -8.34 -13.69 -1.55
C ILE A 88 -8.64 -15.17 -1.21
N PRO A 89 -9.87 -15.57 -0.81
CA PRO A 89 -10.22 -16.98 -0.61
C PRO A 89 -10.01 -17.84 -1.85
N PHE A 90 -10.39 -17.36 -3.04
CA PHE A 90 -10.16 -18.10 -4.28
C PHE A 90 -8.68 -18.34 -4.54
N PHE A 91 -7.86 -17.31 -4.37
CA PHE A 91 -6.42 -17.41 -4.55
C PHE A 91 -5.77 -18.33 -3.50
N TRP A 92 -6.23 -18.25 -2.25
CA TRP A 92 -5.79 -19.16 -1.18
C TRP A 92 -6.11 -20.62 -1.51
N LEU A 93 -7.35 -20.93 -1.92
CA LEU A 93 -7.74 -22.27 -2.35
C LEU A 93 -6.93 -22.76 -3.55
N TYR A 94 -6.68 -21.87 -4.52
CA TYR A 94 -5.84 -22.16 -5.68
C TYR A 94 -4.41 -22.52 -5.26
N MET A 95 -3.79 -21.73 -4.37
CA MET A 95 -2.44 -21.99 -3.87
C MET A 95 -2.35 -23.32 -3.09
N VAL A 96 -3.31 -23.58 -2.19
CA VAL A 96 -3.36 -24.83 -1.41
C VAL A 96 -3.46 -26.04 -2.33
N LYS A 97 -4.32 -25.97 -3.36
CA LYS A 97 -4.52 -27.07 -4.31
C LYS A 97 -3.35 -27.26 -5.27
N PHE A 98 -2.80 -26.15 -5.80
CA PHE A 98 -1.71 -26.18 -6.77
C PHE A 98 -0.40 -26.70 -6.16
N PHE A 99 -0.05 -26.21 -4.96
CA PHE A 99 1.16 -26.65 -4.26
C PHE A 99 0.98 -27.92 -3.45
N LYS A 100 -0.22 -28.55 -3.50
CA LYS A 100 -0.56 -29.76 -2.73
C LYS A 100 -0.13 -29.60 -1.27
N VAL A 101 -0.60 -28.53 -0.64
CA VAL A 101 -0.28 -28.25 0.75
C VAL A 101 -0.93 -29.34 1.60
N ASP A 102 -0.13 -30.33 2.01
CA ASP A 102 -0.56 -31.42 2.88
C ASP A 102 -0.87 -30.92 4.30
N LYS A 103 -1.39 -31.82 5.16
CA LYS A 103 -1.71 -31.51 6.55
C LYS A 103 -0.53 -30.82 7.25
N MET A 104 -0.83 -29.72 7.93
CA MET A 104 0.13 -28.95 8.70
C MET A 104 0.83 -29.88 9.71
N PRO A 105 2.17 -29.99 9.70
CA PRO A 105 2.88 -30.71 10.75
C PRO A 105 2.57 -30.05 12.10
N PRO A 106 2.56 -30.82 13.21
CA PRO A 106 2.31 -30.26 14.54
C PRO A 106 3.31 -29.12 14.79
N THR A 107 2.81 -27.90 14.70
CA THR A 107 3.59 -26.67 14.80
C THR A 107 3.48 -26.22 16.25
N ASP A 108 4.62 -25.92 16.86
CA ASP A 108 4.65 -25.49 18.25
C ASP A 108 4.11 -24.05 18.37
N ILE A 109 2.83 -23.95 18.77
CA ILE A 109 2.13 -22.67 18.97
C ILE A 109 2.78 -21.86 20.10
N SER A 110 3.58 -22.49 20.99
CA SER A 110 4.26 -21.79 22.08
C SER A 110 5.27 -20.76 21.56
N ILE A 111 5.89 -21.00 20.39
CA ILE A 111 6.82 -20.05 19.76
C ILE A 111 6.08 -18.79 19.31
N ALA A 112 4.96 -18.95 18.62
CA ALA A 112 4.13 -17.82 18.16
C ALA A 112 3.58 -17.03 19.36
N ARG A 113 3.20 -17.73 20.43
CA ARG A 113 2.73 -17.10 21.66
C ARG A 113 3.83 -16.33 22.37
N ARG A 114 5.05 -16.88 22.44
CA ARG A 114 6.21 -16.17 23.01
C ARG A 114 6.56 -14.92 22.22
N GLN A 115 6.58 -15.01 20.88
CA GLN A 115 6.80 -13.85 20.01
C GLN A 115 5.73 -12.77 20.19
N TYR A 116 4.47 -13.16 20.37
CA TYR A 116 3.39 -12.24 20.67
C TYR A 116 3.55 -11.56 22.04
N GLU A 117 3.95 -12.32 23.06
CA GLU A 117 4.22 -11.80 24.40
C GLU A 117 5.46 -10.87 24.43
N GLU A 118 6.48 -11.15 23.61
CA GLU A 118 7.68 -10.33 23.43
C GLU A 118 7.39 -8.95 22.79
N LEU A 119 6.33 -8.82 21.97
CA LEU A 119 5.94 -7.52 21.36
C LEU A 119 5.50 -6.50 22.40
N GLY A 120 4.92 -6.95 23.53
CA GLY A 120 4.43 -6.08 24.59
C GLY A 120 3.26 -5.16 24.19
N PRO A 121 2.87 -4.22 25.06
CA PRO A 121 1.79 -3.29 24.78
C PRO A 121 2.20 -2.23 23.75
N MET A 122 1.25 -1.86 22.90
CA MET A 122 1.44 -0.87 21.83
C MET A 122 2.06 0.44 22.32
N ASN A 123 3.13 0.87 21.65
CA ASN A 123 3.82 2.12 21.94
C ASN A 123 2.91 3.33 21.65
N LYS A 124 3.20 4.48 22.27
CA LYS A 124 2.49 5.75 22.03
C LYS A 124 2.45 6.12 20.54
N GLY A 125 3.49 5.80 19.78
CA GLY A 125 3.55 6.10 18.35
C GLY A 125 2.68 5.25 17.49
N GLU A 126 2.70 3.94 17.73
CA GLU A 126 1.81 3.01 17.06
C GLU A 126 0.35 3.41 17.31
N LYS A 127 0.01 3.89 18.52
CA LYS A 127 -1.31 4.44 18.84
C LYS A 127 -1.63 5.71 18.05
N TRP A 128 -0.70 6.65 17.95
CA TRP A 128 -0.89 7.87 17.16
C TRP A 128 -1.06 7.57 15.67
N VAL A 129 -0.21 6.71 15.10
CA VAL A 129 -0.32 6.27 13.70
C VAL A 129 -1.67 5.61 13.46
N ALA A 130 -2.08 4.68 14.33
CA ALA A 130 -3.37 4.02 14.21
C ALA A 130 -4.54 5.02 14.31
N ALA A 131 -4.48 5.97 15.24
CA ALA A 131 -5.51 6.99 15.41
C ALA A 131 -5.63 7.90 14.19
N ILE A 132 -4.50 8.40 13.65
CA ILE A 132 -4.49 9.26 12.47
C ILE A 132 -4.95 8.48 11.24
N PHE A 133 -4.51 7.23 11.10
CA PHE A 133 -4.95 6.37 10.00
C PHE A 133 -6.47 6.16 10.02
N VAL A 134 -7.05 5.81 11.17
CA VAL A 134 -8.51 5.67 11.31
C VAL A 134 -9.23 6.99 11.04
N LEU A 135 -8.69 8.12 11.50
CA LEU A 135 -9.21 9.44 11.20
C LEU A 135 -9.25 9.70 9.69
N CYS A 136 -8.16 9.43 8.96
CA CYS A 136 -8.13 9.59 7.50
C CYS A 136 -9.18 8.71 6.79
N VAL A 137 -9.34 7.45 7.22
CA VAL A 137 -10.37 6.57 6.66
C VAL A 137 -11.78 7.11 6.90
N ILE A 138 -12.05 7.62 8.10
CA ILE A 138 -13.34 8.26 8.41
C ILE A 138 -13.55 9.50 7.54
N LEU A 139 -12.52 10.33 7.36
CA LEU A 139 -12.60 11.52 6.52
C LEU A 139 -12.91 11.17 5.06
N TRP A 140 -12.24 10.17 4.46
CA TRP A 140 -12.53 9.72 3.10
C TRP A 140 -13.96 9.19 2.95
N VAL A 141 -14.44 8.38 3.89
CA VAL A 141 -15.80 7.81 3.83
C VAL A 141 -16.86 8.88 4.04
N THR A 142 -16.68 9.76 5.02
CA THR A 142 -17.66 10.82 5.33
C THR A 142 -17.70 11.92 4.27
N ARG A 143 -16.58 12.21 3.60
CA ARG A 143 -16.52 13.15 2.46
C ARG A 143 -17.54 12.75 1.39
N SER A 144 -17.45 11.50 0.91
CA SER A 144 -18.31 11.00 -0.17
C SER A 144 -19.80 10.87 0.25
N LEU A 145 -20.09 10.77 1.56
CA LEU A 145 -21.46 10.54 2.05
C LEU A 145 -22.20 11.77 2.57
N VAL A 146 -21.48 12.78 3.09
CA VAL A 146 -22.11 13.82 3.94
C VAL A 146 -21.79 15.24 3.49
N TRP A 147 -20.52 15.56 3.24
CA TRP A 147 -20.06 16.96 3.19
C TRP A 147 -19.22 17.32 1.96
N GLY A 148 -18.98 16.36 1.05
CA GLY A 148 -18.26 16.59 -0.20
C GLY A 148 -18.89 17.68 -1.07
N ASP A 149 -20.22 17.76 -1.12
CA ASP A 149 -20.96 18.78 -1.88
C ASP A 149 -20.86 20.19 -1.26
N TRP A 150 -20.64 20.27 0.05
CA TRP A 150 -20.58 21.54 0.78
C TRP A 150 -19.16 22.14 0.80
N PHE A 151 -18.15 21.29 0.69
CA PHE A 151 -16.74 21.68 0.68
C PHE A 151 -16.05 21.18 -0.59
N PRO A 152 -16.17 21.91 -1.72
CA PRO A 152 -15.57 21.49 -3.00
C PRO A 152 -14.03 21.42 -2.97
N TYR A 153 -13.38 22.08 -2.00
CA TYR A 153 -11.93 22.03 -1.82
C TYR A 153 -11.43 20.81 -1.05
N ALA A 154 -12.32 20.03 -0.44
CA ALA A 154 -11.95 18.84 0.29
C ALA A 154 -11.91 17.63 -0.65
N THR A 155 -10.85 17.54 -1.44
CA THR A 155 -10.60 16.42 -2.33
C THR A 155 -9.87 15.28 -1.61
N ASP A 156 -9.82 14.09 -2.21
CA ASP A 156 -9.15 12.93 -1.61
C ASP A 156 -7.65 13.19 -1.37
N GLU A 157 -7.02 14.03 -2.20
CA GLU A 157 -5.63 14.47 -2.07
C GLU A 157 -5.46 15.39 -0.86
N THR A 158 -6.42 16.28 -0.59
CA THR A 158 -6.33 17.20 0.57
C THR A 158 -6.41 16.45 1.90
N ILE A 159 -7.24 15.40 1.97
CA ILE A 159 -7.34 14.52 3.13
C ILE A 159 -6.02 13.75 3.33
N ALA A 160 -5.41 13.27 2.24
CA ALA A 160 -4.12 12.59 2.30
C ALA A 160 -2.99 13.52 2.79
N MET A 161 -2.92 14.76 2.26
CA MET A 161 -1.96 15.77 2.72
C MET A 161 -2.17 16.13 4.19
N PHE A 162 -3.43 16.30 4.61
CA PHE A 162 -3.77 16.57 6.01
C PHE A 162 -3.30 15.44 6.94
N GLY A 163 -3.55 14.18 6.57
CA GLY A 163 -3.05 13.02 7.31
C GLY A 163 -1.52 12.98 7.40
N ALA A 164 -0.81 13.26 6.31
CA ALA A 164 0.65 13.30 6.30
C ALA A 164 1.20 14.39 7.24
N ILE A 165 0.62 15.59 7.20
CA ILE A 165 0.98 16.69 8.09
C ILE A 165 0.70 16.33 9.55
N LEU A 166 -0.45 15.71 9.84
CA LEU A 166 -0.79 15.26 11.19
C LEU A 166 0.23 14.25 11.73
N VAL A 167 0.68 13.29 10.92
CA VAL A 167 1.71 12.34 11.33
C VAL A 167 3.05 13.03 11.61
N MET A 168 3.41 14.05 10.83
CA MET A 168 4.64 14.81 11.07
C MET A 168 4.58 15.71 12.31
N ILE A 169 3.40 16.23 12.65
CA ILE A 169 3.20 17.08 13.84
C ILE A 169 2.97 16.25 15.11
N ALA A 170 2.45 15.03 15.00
CA ALA A 170 2.13 14.17 16.13
C ALA A 170 3.39 13.82 16.95
N PRO A 171 3.47 14.28 18.21
CA PRO A 171 4.65 14.09 19.04
C PRO A 171 4.62 12.74 19.79
N MET A 172 5.74 12.04 19.76
CA MET A 172 5.98 10.79 20.50
C MET A 172 6.39 11.06 21.95
N ASP A 173 7.32 11.99 22.13
CA ASP A 173 7.81 12.43 23.42
C ASP A 173 8.17 13.92 23.35
N TYR A 174 7.29 14.77 23.90
CA TYR A 174 7.47 16.22 23.94
C TYR A 174 8.79 16.65 24.59
N LYS A 175 9.38 15.83 25.47
CA LYS A 175 10.63 16.15 26.16
C LYS A 175 11.88 15.85 25.33
N LYS A 176 11.78 14.93 24.36
CA LYS A 176 12.88 14.57 23.46
C LYS A 176 12.74 15.17 22.06
N GLY A 177 11.59 15.80 21.75
CA GLY A 177 11.30 16.33 20.43
C GLY A 177 11.18 15.24 19.36
N GLU A 178 10.87 14.01 19.78
CA GLU A 178 10.66 12.88 18.87
C GLU A 178 9.22 12.95 18.34
N TYR A 179 9.07 12.94 17.02
CA TYR A 179 7.79 12.92 16.32
C TYR A 179 7.55 11.53 15.71
N VAL A 180 6.30 11.23 15.36
CA VAL A 180 5.94 9.95 14.76
C VAL A 180 6.65 9.75 13.42
N CYS A 181 6.83 10.81 12.64
CA CYS A 181 7.67 10.82 11.44
C CYS A 181 8.56 12.06 11.44
N ASP A 182 9.88 11.87 11.38
CA ASP A 182 10.81 12.99 11.22
C ASP A 182 10.73 13.56 9.80
N TRP A 183 10.79 14.88 9.68
CA TRP A 183 10.70 15.59 8.40
C TRP A 183 11.74 15.11 7.39
N LYS A 184 12.96 14.81 7.85
CA LYS A 184 14.05 14.34 6.98
C LYS A 184 13.73 12.97 6.38
N THR A 185 13.27 12.04 7.21
CA THR A 185 12.87 10.70 6.77
C THR A 185 11.64 10.77 5.87
N GLY A 186 10.65 11.57 6.25
CA GLY A 186 9.40 11.74 5.51
C GLY A 186 9.58 12.25 4.09
N PHE A 187 10.55 13.13 3.83
CA PHE A 187 10.86 13.61 2.47
C PHE A 187 11.83 12.73 1.69
N ASN A 188 12.77 12.06 2.36
CA ASN A 188 13.75 11.18 1.70
C ASN A 188 13.12 9.85 1.24
N ASP A 189 12.13 9.34 1.97
CA ASP A 189 11.49 8.06 1.67
C ASP A 189 10.35 8.17 0.64
N ILE A 190 9.99 9.38 0.20
CA ILE A 190 9.01 9.56 -0.88
C ILE A 190 9.63 8.99 -2.15
N PRO A 191 9.01 7.96 -2.77
CA PRO A 191 9.48 7.44 -4.04
C PRO A 191 9.35 8.54 -5.10
N GLY A 192 10.43 9.27 -5.37
CA GLY A 192 10.44 10.32 -6.39
C GLY A 192 10.15 9.74 -7.77
N THR A 193 10.57 8.49 -8.03
CA THR A 193 10.46 7.86 -9.35
C THR A 193 9.01 7.66 -9.81
N PRO A 194 8.07 7.09 -9.01
CA PRO A 194 6.66 7.08 -9.37
C PRO A 194 6.04 8.47 -9.59
N LEU A 195 6.40 9.48 -8.79
CA LEU A 195 5.92 10.86 -8.94
C LEU A 195 6.43 11.51 -10.24
N PHE A 196 7.70 11.33 -10.56
CA PHE A 196 8.29 11.81 -11.81
C PHE A 196 7.79 11.05 -13.03
N CYS A 197 7.65 9.72 -12.95
CA CYS A 197 7.05 8.90 -13.99
C CYS A 197 5.55 9.15 -14.16
N TRP A 198 4.87 9.76 -13.18
CA TRP A 198 3.49 10.22 -13.29
C TRP A 198 3.40 11.59 -13.98
N ALA A 199 4.33 12.51 -13.69
CA ALA A 199 4.40 13.82 -14.34
C ALA A 199 4.92 13.77 -15.80
N ALA A 200 5.82 12.82 -16.11
CA ALA A 200 6.42 12.68 -17.43
C ALA A 200 5.39 12.43 -18.55
N PRO A 201 4.38 11.55 -18.38
CA PRO A 201 3.18 11.44 -19.20
C PRO A 201 2.59 12.76 -19.68
N TRP A 202 2.33 13.68 -18.75
CA TRP A 202 1.60 14.90 -19.06
C TRP A 202 2.47 15.92 -19.82
N SER A 203 3.79 15.82 -19.70
CA SER A 203 4.73 16.67 -20.45
C SER A 203 4.78 16.34 -21.95
N TRP A 204 4.43 15.10 -22.35
CA TRP A 204 4.38 14.71 -23.76
C TRP A 204 2.96 14.71 -24.35
N ALA A 205 1.93 14.73 -23.50
CA ALA A 205 0.53 14.69 -23.93
C ALA A 205 -0.07 16.07 -24.30
N THR A 206 0.61 17.20 -24.01
CA THR A 206 0.13 18.52 -24.44
C THR A 206 0.38 18.75 -25.94
N PRO A 207 -0.64 18.97 -26.77
CA PRO A 207 -0.44 19.28 -28.18
C PRO A 207 0.08 20.73 -28.34
N SER A 208 1.18 20.87 -29.08
CA SER A 208 1.71 22.08 -29.72
C SER A 208 2.26 23.22 -28.85
N GLY A 209 3.59 23.43 -28.92
CA GLY A 209 4.11 24.80 -29.13
C GLY A 209 5.19 25.37 -28.21
N MET A 210 5.82 24.63 -27.28
CA MET A 210 6.90 25.20 -26.45
C MET A 210 8.25 24.49 -26.67
N PRO A 211 9.37 25.24 -26.74
CA PRO A 211 10.67 24.67 -27.07
C PRO A 211 11.11 23.73 -25.95
N VAL A 212 11.33 22.47 -26.32
CA VAL A 212 11.89 21.43 -25.48
C VAL A 212 13.22 21.92 -24.90
N ALA A 213 13.24 22.23 -23.60
CA ALA A 213 14.47 22.40 -22.86
C ALA A 213 15.18 21.03 -22.83
N ARG A 214 16.11 20.82 -23.76
CA ARG A 214 17.10 19.73 -23.68
C ARG A 214 17.95 19.99 -22.42
N SER A 215 17.56 19.40 -21.29
CA SER A 215 18.50 19.12 -20.23
C SER A 215 18.84 17.64 -20.30
N GLY A 216 20.09 17.35 -20.68
CA GLY A 216 20.61 16.00 -20.76
C GLY A 216 20.60 15.35 -19.37
N SER A 217 19.82 14.28 -19.22
CA SER A 217 19.98 13.32 -18.13
C SER A 217 19.75 11.92 -18.69
N PRO A 218 20.77 11.03 -18.70
CA PRO A 218 20.63 9.67 -19.19
C PRO A 218 20.14 8.80 -18.03
N ILE A 219 18.82 8.72 -17.81
CA ILE A 219 18.26 7.81 -16.79
C ILE A 219 17.30 6.77 -17.41
N CYS A 220 16.84 6.97 -18.65
CA CYS A 220 16.09 5.95 -19.39
C CYS A 220 17.01 5.21 -20.37
N SER A 221 17.77 4.23 -19.87
CA SER A 221 18.29 3.14 -20.70
C SER A 221 17.48 1.87 -20.41
N PRO A 222 17.02 1.12 -21.44
CA PRO A 222 16.22 -0.07 -21.25
C PRO A 222 17.11 -1.23 -20.78
N ALA A 223 17.02 -1.57 -19.48
CA ALA A 223 17.62 -2.76 -18.90
C ALA A 223 16.81 -4.04 -19.24
N TRP A 224 16.51 -4.25 -20.53
CA TRP A 224 15.96 -5.48 -21.08
C TRP A 224 16.78 -5.91 -22.30
N ARG A 225 18.01 -6.40 -22.03
CA ARG A 225 18.74 -7.34 -22.88
C ARG A 225 19.55 -8.27 -21.98
N ALA A 226 19.01 -9.46 -21.77
CA ALA A 226 19.75 -10.69 -21.59
C ALA A 226 19.20 -11.67 -22.63
#